data_AF-A0A7L7KPU6-F1
#
_entry.id   AF-A0A7L7KPU6-F1
#
_cell.length_a   1.000
_cell.length_b   1.000
_cell.length_c   1.000
_cell.angle_alpha   90.00
_cell.angle_beta   90.00
_cell.angle_gamma   90.00
#
_symmetry.space_group_name_H-M   'P 1'
#
loop_
_entity.id
_entity.type
_entity.pdbx_description
1 polymer ?
#
loop_
_entity_poly.entity_id
_entity_poly.type
_entity_poly.pdbx_seq_one_letter_code
_entity_poly.pdbx_strand_id
1 'polypeptide(L)' 'MDNLLILFELALFFILFMFNLQLFKSIRFDLLFKKGHNREIQLTYIFTVLIFTYLLTRAFMHLIEMTVELF' A
#
# COMPACT_ATOMS: atom_id res chain seq x y z
N MET A 1 7.89 23.84 -2.76
CA MET A 1 7.31 22.88 -1.79
C MET A 1 7.00 21.55 -2.47
N ASP A 2 6.60 21.58 -3.75
CA ASP A 2 6.17 20.41 -4.52
C ASP A 2 7.21 19.27 -4.58
N ASN A 3 8.49 19.58 -4.82
CA ASN A 3 9.54 18.54 -4.85
C ASN A 3 9.76 17.87 -3.49
N LEU A 4 9.57 18.59 -2.38
CA LEU A 4 9.68 18.02 -1.03
C LEU A 4 8.46 17.13 -0.71
N LEU A 5 7.26 17.57 -1.11
CA LEU A 5 6.04 16.78 -0.98
C LEU A 5 6.11 15.48 -1.80
N ILE A 6 6.63 15.53 -3.02
CA ILE A 6 6.82 14.34 -3.87
C ILE A 6 7.84 13.38 -3.24
N LEU A 7 8.96 13.90 -2.71
CA LEU A 7 9.96 13.06 -2.04
C LEU A 7 9.37 12.40 -0.78
N PHE A 8 8.52 13.14 -0.06
CA PHE A 8 7.81 12.65 1.12
C PHE A 8 6.75 11.59 0.74
N GLU A 9 5.95 11.81 -0.31
CA GLU A 9 4.98 10.83 -0.82
C GLU A 9 5.68 9.51 -1.18
N LEU A 10 6.84 9.59 -1.85
CA LEU A 10 7.63 8.43 -2.20
C LEU A 10 8.15 7.70 -0.95
N ALA A 11 8.68 8.42 0.04
CA ALA A 11 9.14 7.82 1.29
C ALA A 11 7.98 7.15 2.05
N LEU A 12 6.84 7.83 2.13
CA LEU A 12 5.62 7.33 2.75
C LEU A 12 5.12 6.06 2.06
N PHE A 13 5.14 6.03 0.72
CA PHE A 13 4.79 4.84 -0.05
C PHE A 13 5.63 3.63 0.36
N PHE A 14 6.96 3.76 0.45
CA PHE A 14 7.83 2.65 0.83
C PHE A 14 7.60 2.18 2.27
N ILE A 15 7.37 3.10 3.21
CA ILE A 15 7.05 2.76 4.60
C ILE A 15 5.75 1.96 4.66
N LEU A 16 4.69 2.46 4.01
CA LEU A 16 3.40 1.81 3.95
C LEU A 16 3.44 0.49 3.18
N PHE A 17 4.29 0.39 2.16
CA PHE A 17 4.50 -0.84 1.40
C PHE A 17 5.05 -1.94 2.30
N MET A 18 6.10 -1.64 3.06
CA MET A 18 6.69 -2.59 4.00
C MET A 18 5.68 -3.02 5.07
N PHE A 19 4.89 -2.07 5.60
CA PHE A 19 3.84 -2.35 6.56
C PHE A 19 2.75 -3.26 5.98
N ASN A 20 2.24 -2.95 4.78
CA ASN A 20 1.25 -3.79 4.09
C ASN A 20 1.80 -5.18 3.78
N LEU A 21 3.05 -5.32 3.34
CA LEU A 21 3.67 -6.64 3.15
C LEU A 21 3.67 -7.48 4.43
N GLN A 22 3.94 -6.87 5.59
CA GLN A 22 3.90 -7.59 6.86
C GLN A 22 2.48 -7.97 7.28
N LEU A 23 1.52 -7.05 7.13
CA LEU A 23 0.11 -7.32 7.41
C LEU A 23 -0.43 -8.45 6.55
N PHE A 24 -0.23 -8.37 5.24
CA PHE A 24 -0.74 -9.36 4.30
C PHE A 24 -0.01 -10.71 4.42
N LYS A 25 1.25 -10.74 4.87
CA LYS A 25 1.95 -12.01 5.22
C LYS A 25 1.24 -12.79 6.34
N SER A 26 0.55 -12.10 7.25
CA SER A 26 -0.22 -12.75 8.32
C SER A 26 -1.54 -13.38 7.83
N ILE A 27 -1.99 -13.01 6.63
CA ILE A 27 -3.24 -13.50 6.06
C ILE A 27 -3.03 -14.90 5.48
N ARG A 28 -3.88 -15.83 5.90
CA ARG A 28 -3.90 -17.21 5.42
C ARG A 28 -4.60 -17.31 4.07
N PHE A 29 -3.91 -16.90 3.01
CA PHE A 29 -4.39 -17.01 1.63
C PHE A 29 -4.72 -18.44 1.20
N ASP A 30 -4.09 -19.44 1.84
CA ASP A 30 -4.36 -20.87 1.68
C ASP A 30 -5.80 -21.27 2.07
N LEU A 31 -6.45 -20.52 2.96
CA LEU A 31 -7.85 -20.74 3.34
C LEU A 31 -8.83 -20.09 2.37
N LEU A 32 -8.42 -19.03 1.66
CA LEU A 32 -9.27 -18.25 0.76
C LEU A 32 -9.28 -18.80 -0.67
N PHE A 33 -8.23 -19.51 -1.10
CA PHE A 33 -8.07 -19.98 -2.47
C PHE A 33 -7.97 -21.50 -2.58
N LYS A 34 -8.50 -22.08 -3.67
CA LYS A 34 -8.42 -23.52 -3.95
C LYS A 34 -6.97 -23.97 -4.09
N LYS A 35 -6.60 -25.05 -3.38
CA LYS A 35 -5.29 -25.70 -3.47
C LYS A 35 -4.92 -25.99 -4.92
N GLY A 36 -3.69 -25.63 -5.32
CA GLY A 36 -3.14 -25.87 -6.67
C GLY A 36 -2.81 -24.62 -7.47
N HIS A 37 -3.36 -23.46 -7.11
CA HIS A 37 -3.18 -22.19 -7.85
C HIS A 37 -2.19 -21.23 -7.16
N ASN A 38 -1.00 -21.74 -6.81
CA ASN A 38 -0.01 -20.96 -6.05
C ASN A 38 0.44 -19.69 -6.78
N ARG A 39 0.50 -19.72 -8.11
CA ARG A 39 0.97 -18.58 -8.92
C ARG A 39 -0.07 -17.46 -8.97
N GLU A 40 -1.34 -17.83 -9.11
CA GLU A 40 -2.48 -16.92 -9.11
C GLU A 40 -2.65 -16.26 -7.74
N ILE A 41 -2.45 -17.01 -6.66
CA ILE A 41 -2.48 -16.49 -5.29
C ILE A 41 -1.36 -15.47 -5.08
N GLN A 42 -0.13 -15.76 -5.52
CA GLN A 42 0.99 -14.83 -5.41
C GLN A 42 0.79 -13.56 -6.24
N LEU A 43 0.27 -13.68 -7.46
CA LEU A 43 -0.08 -12.52 -8.28
C LEU A 43 -1.13 -11.66 -7.58
N THR A 44 -2.21 -12.29 -7.09
CA THR A 44 -3.28 -11.60 -6.35
C THR A 44 -2.73 -10.90 -5.11
N TYR A 45 -1.84 -11.55 -4.36
CA TYR A 45 -1.16 -10.97 -3.22
C TYR A 45 -0.39 -9.70 -3.61
N ILE A 46 0.47 -9.77 -4.62
CA ILE A 46 1.30 -8.64 -5.05
C ILE A 46 0.42 -7.48 -5.52
N PHE A 47 -0.58 -7.75 -6.36
CA PHE A 47 -1.49 -6.71 -6.82
C PHE A 47 -2.28 -6.08 -5.68
N THR A 48 -2.78 -6.89 -4.74
CA THR A 48 -3.55 -6.39 -3.60
C THR A 48 -2.67 -5.49 -2.74
N VAL A 49 -1.46 -5.92 -2.38
CA VAL A 49 -0.53 -5.12 -1.56
C VAL A 49 -0.17 -3.82 -2.27
N LEU A 50 0.11 -3.85 -3.57
CA LEU A 50 0.51 -2.67 -4.33
C LEU A 50 -0.64 -1.66 -4.44
N ILE A 51 -1.86 -2.12 -4.77
CA ILE A 51 -3.06 -1.28 -4.86
C ILE A 51 -3.38 -0.69 -3.49
N PHE A 52 -3.40 -1.49 -2.42
CA PHE A 52 -3.68 -0.99 -1.08
C PHE A 52 -2.65 0.03 -0.62
N THR A 53 -1.37 -0.22 -0.88
CA THR A 53 -0.30 0.72 -0.52
C THR A 53 -0.48 2.04 -1.25
N TYR A 54 -0.75 2.00 -2.56
CA TYR A 54 -0.98 3.21 -3.34
C TYR A 54 -2.19 4.00 -2.82
N LEU A 55 -3.33 3.34 -2.62
CA LEU A 55 -4.54 3.98 -2.10
C LEU A 55 -4.31 4.60 -0.72
N LEU A 56 -3.62 3.88 0.16
CA LEU A 56 -3.31 4.37 1.51
C LEU A 56 -2.39 5.59 1.45
N THR A 57 -1.33 5.52 0.64
CA THR A 57 -0.39 6.63 0.44
C THR A 57 -1.12 7.86 -0.08
N ARG A 58 -1.97 7.69 -1.10
CA ARG A 58 -2.74 8.79 -1.68
C ARG A 58 -3.73 9.39 -0.67
N ALA A 59 -4.38 8.56 0.14
CA ALA A 59 -5.26 9.02 1.19
C ALA A 59 -4.51 9.87 2.24
N PHE A 60 -3.33 9.41 2.69
CA PHE A 60 -2.50 10.18 3.62
C PHE A 60 -2.00 11.49 3.00
N MET A 61 -1.53 11.47 1.75
CA MET A 61 -1.10 12.69 1.07
C MET A 61 -2.25 13.69 0.96
N HIS A 62 -3.45 13.23 0.63
CA HIS A 62 -4.61 14.11 0.53
C HIS A 62 -4.98 14.75 1.88
N LEU A 63 -4.89 13.99 2.98
CA LEU A 63 -5.09 14.54 4.32
C LEU A 63 -4.04 15.60 4.68
N ILE A 64 -2.78 15.37 4.29
CA ILE A 64 -1.68 16.31 4.52
C ILE A 64 -1.88 17.57 3.69
N GLU A 65 -2.20 17.45 2.41
CA GLU A 65 -2.52 18.56 1.51
C GLU A 65 -3.66 19.42 2.08
N MET A 66 -4.76 18.80 2.50
CA MET A 66 -5.87 19.50 3.14
C MET A 66 -5.45 20.23 4.42
N THR A 67 -4.57 19.62 5.22
CA THR A 67 -4.08 20.24 6.46
C THR A 67 -3.17 21.45 6.16
N VAL A 68 -2.36 21.37 5.10
CA VAL A 68 -1.49 22.46 4.65
C VAL A 68 -2.29 23.60 4.03
N GLU A 69 -3.36 23.32 3.29
CA GLU A 69 -4.24 24.37 2.74
C GLU A 69 -5.03 25.13 3.81
N LEU A 70 -5.29 24.50 4.97
CA LEU A 70 -6.01 25.10 6.09
C LEU A 70 -5.15 26.04 6.96
N PHE A 71 -3.82 26.04 6.81
CA PHE A 71 -2.86 26.82 7.60
C PHE A 71 -2.11 27.85 6.76
#